data_AF-A0A8S1P285-F1
#
_entry.id   AF-A0A8S1P285-F1
#
_cell.length_a   1.000
_cell.length_b   1.000
_cell.length_c   1.000
_cell.angle_alpha   90.00
_cell.angle_beta   90.00
_cell.angle_gamma   90.00
#
_symmetry.space_group_name_H-M   'P 1'
#
loop_
_entity.id
_entity.type
_entity.pdbx_description
1 polymer ?
#
loop_
_entity_poly.entity_id
_entity_poly.type
_entity_poly.pdbx_seq_one_letter_code
_entity_poly.pdbx_strand_id
1 'polypeptide(L)'
;MEVKNYNGWRFCPKCKNLLKPYHDGDNIEILQFKCRNQECGDNGIIEVKIDKSFNKEALLLKKDYQAAKAIDITDNTLILDPSMPRKRVICNKCNYDEAIYFLKTDKNEKEIIIQYICANKNNPICGNKWTQKEMNEPQLTLQ
;
A
#
# COMPACT_ATOMS: atom_id res chain seq x y z
N MET A 1 17.89 -11.73 -18.45
CA MET A 1 17.87 -11.69 -16.97
C MET A 1 16.69 -12.53 -16.50
N GLU A 2 16.90 -13.54 -15.64
CA GLU A 2 15.80 -14.24 -14.99
C GLU A 2 15.21 -13.32 -13.91
N VAL A 3 14.03 -12.76 -14.17
CA VAL A 3 13.39 -11.83 -13.25
C VAL A 3 12.35 -12.60 -12.44
N LYS A 4 12.67 -12.92 -11.17
CA LYS A 4 11.74 -13.58 -10.23
C LYS A 4 10.45 -12.79 -9.97
N ASN A 5 10.40 -11.52 -10.37
CA ASN A 5 9.24 -10.65 -10.23
C ASN A 5 8.80 -10.09 -11.58
N TYR A 6 7.97 -10.86 -12.29
CA TYR A 6 7.33 -10.49 -13.56
C TYR A 6 6.23 -9.42 -13.36
N ASN A 7 5.80 -9.18 -12.12
CA ASN A 7 4.81 -8.17 -11.75
C ASN A 7 5.48 -6.81 -11.48
N GLY A 8 5.53 -5.92 -12.46
CA GLY A 8 5.90 -4.54 -12.21
C GLY A 8 5.93 -3.67 -13.45
N TRP A 9 5.77 -2.36 -13.24
CA TRP A 9 5.94 -1.37 -14.30
C TRP A 9 7.38 -1.39 -14.81
N ARG A 10 7.55 -1.20 -16.11
CA ARG A 10 8.85 -1.12 -16.79
C ARG A 10 8.87 0.16 -17.61
N PHE A 11 10.01 0.84 -17.60
CA PHE A 11 10.18 2.11 -18.28
C PHE A 11 11.23 1.97 -19.38
N CYS A 12 11.01 2.65 -20.50
CA CYS A 12 11.95 2.68 -21.60
C CYS A 12 13.30 3.24 -21.10
N PRO A 13 14.43 2.55 -21.33
CA PRO A 13 15.75 3.05 -20.93
C PRO A 13 16.08 4.41 -21.56
N LYS A 14 15.56 4.68 -22.76
CA LYS A 14 15.79 5.90 -23.54
C LYS A 14 14.87 7.05 -23.12
N CYS A 15 13.55 6.92 -23.35
CA CYS A 15 12.60 8.03 -23.15
C CYS A 15 11.88 8.01 -21.80
N LYS A 16 12.14 7.02 -20.94
CA LYS A 16 11.52 6.84 -19.61
C LYS A 16 9.99 6.71 -19.61
N ASN A 17 9.36 6.56 -20.77
CA ASN A 17 7.94 6.24 -20.86
C ASN A 17 7.65 4.80 -20.40
N LEU A 18 6.44 4.59 -19.87
CA LEU A 18 5.95 3.27 -19.51
C LEU A 18 5.90 2.35 -20.73
N LEU A 19 6.59 1.22 -20.66
CA LEU A 19 6.56 0.18 -21.69
C LEU A 19 5.24 -0.58 -21.64
N LYS A 20 4.74 -1.00 -22.81
CA LYS A 20 3.52 -1.81 -22.90
C LYS A 20 3.89 -3.28 -23.14
N PRO A 21 3.23 -4.21 -22.43
CA PRO A 21 3.42 -5.63 -22.72
C PRO A 21 3.01 -5.91 -24.16
N TYR A 22 3.80 -6.75 -24.82
CA TYR A 22 3.67 -7.16 -26.20
C TYR A 22 4.18 -8.59 -26.30
N HIS A 23 3.49 -9.42 -27.07
CA HIS A 23 3.90 -10.82 -27.29
C HIS A 23 3.93 -11.02 -28.80
N ASP A 24 5.11 -11.35 -29.31
CA ASP A 24 5.34 -11.62 -30.73
C ASP A 24 5.95 -13.02 -30.85
N GLY A 25 5.26 -13.91 -31.56
CA GLY A 25 5.70 -15.26 -31.84
C GLY A 25 5.16 -16.34 -30.90
N ASP A 26 5.45 -17.60 -31.24
CA ASP A 26 4.88 -18.78 -30.57
C ASP A 26 5.54 -19.10 -29.22
N ASN A 27 6.62 -18.41 -28.86
CA ASN A 27 7.36 -18.70 -27.64
C ASN A 27 6.64 -18.14 -26.42
N ILE A 28 5.88 -19.01 -25.76
CA ILE A 28 5.09 -18.70 -24.58
C ILE A 28 5.91 -18.42 -23.30
N GLU A 29 7.22 -18.66 -23.34
CA GLU A 29 8.13 -18.47 -22.20
C GLU A 29 8.71 -17.05 -22.11
N ILE A 30 8.48 -16.21 -23.12
CA ILE A 30 9.04 -14.85 -23.20
C ILE A 30 7.90 -13.85 -23.36
N LEU A 31 7.81 -12.88 -22.45
CA LEU A 31 6.98 -11.70 -22.60
C LEU A 31 7.84 -10.49 -22.90
N GLN A 32 7.52 -9.78 -23.96
CA GLN A 32 8.22 -8.57 -24.35
C GLN A 32 7.47 -7.33 -23.86
N PHE A 33 8.19 -6.24 -23.65
CA PHE A 33 7.65 -4.94 -23.30
C PHE A 33 8.22 -3.92 -24.26
N LYS A 34 7.35 -3.25 -25.02
CA LYS A 34 7.74 -2.33 -26.10
C LYS A 34 7.35 -0.89 -25.81
N CYS A 35 8.25 0.03 -26.15
CA CYS A 35 8.01 1.46 -26.12
C CYS A 35 7.11 1.87 -27.28
N ARG A 36 6.14 2.77 -27.03
CA ARG A 36 5.30 3.33 -28.11
C ARG A 36 6.03 4.36 -28.96
N ASN A 37 7.08 5.00 -28.44
CA ASN A 37 7.87 5.94 -29.22
C ASN A 37 8.75 5.18 -30.22
N GLN A 38 8.45 5.32 -31.51
CA GLN A 38 9.14 4.66 -32.62
C GLN A 38 10.64 5.01 -32.67
N GLU A 39 11.02 6.23 -32.27
CA GLU A 39 12.43 6.66 -32.22
C GLU A 39 13.27 5.88 -31.19
N CYS A 40 12.64 5.13 -30.29
CA CYS A 40 13.35 4.26 -29.35
C CYS A 40 13.81 2.95 -30.00
N GLY A 41 13.19 2.52 -31.10
CA GLY A 41 13.51 1.27 -31.79
C GLY A 41 13.63 0.09 -30.82
N ASP A 42 14.59 -0.79 -31.07
CA ASP A 42 14.86 -1.99 -30.25
C ASP A 42 15.38 -1.65 -28.84
N ASN A 43 15.99 -0.47 -28.66
CA ASN A 43 16.36 0.04 -27.33
C ASN A 43 15.14 0.34 -26.44
N GLY A 44 13.94 0.32 -27.03
CA GLY A 44 12.66 0.40 -26.34
C GLY A 44 12.05 -0.95 -26.00
N ILE A 45 12.76 -2.07 -26.19
CA ILE A 45 12.26 -3.43 -25.96
C ILE A 45 12.95 -4.04 -24.74
N ILE A 46 12.17 -4.63 -23.84
CA ILE A 46 12.66 -5.43 -22.70
C ILE A 46 11.98 -6.79 -22.72
N GLU A 47 12.76 -7.85 -22.62
CA GLU A 47 12.25 -9.22 -22.57
C GLU A 47 12.32 -9.78 -21.15
N VAL A 48 11.26 -10.47 -20.74
CA VAL A 48 11.17 -11.13 -19.45
C VAL A 48 10.81 -12.59 -19.69
N LYS A 49 11.65 -13.50 -19.18
CA LYS A 49 11.36 -14.93 -19.16
C LYS A 49 10.35 -15.22 -18.06
N ILE A 50 9.26 -15.91 -18.40
CA ILE A 50 8.18 -16.29 -17.50
C ILE A 50 8.30 -17.79 -17.18
N ASP A 51 8.04 -18.14 -15.93
CA ASP A 51 7.95 -19.53 -15.48
C ASP A 51 6.65 -20.19 -15.99
N LYS A 52 6.73 -21.43 -16.51
CA LYS A 52 5.59 -22.20 -17.04
C LYS A 52 4.46 -22.43 -16.03
N SER A 53 4.76 -22.36 -14.74
CA SER A 53 3.79 -22.52 -13.67
C SER A 53 2.84 -21.32 -13.51
N PHE A 54 3.10 -20.19 -14.20
CA PHE A 54 2.29 -18.98 -14.08
C PHE A 54 1.07 -18.94 -15.01
N ASN A 55 -0.11 -18.66 -14.44
CA ASN A 55 -1.31 -18.38 -15.22
C ASN A 55 -1.14 -17.06 -15.99
N LYS A 56 -1.12 -17.15 -17.32
CA LYS A 56 -0.92 -16.01 -18.23
C LYS A 56 -1.95 -14.90 -18.06
N GLU A 57 -3.20 -15.23 -17.71
CA GLU A 57 -4.26 -14.25 -17.51
C GLU A 57 -3.94 -13.33 -16.30
N ALA A 58 -3.26 -13.85 -15.28
CA ALA A 58 -2.87 -13.10 -14.09
C ALA A 58 -1.75 -12.07 -14.33
N LEU A 59 -1.01 -12.16 -15.44
CA LEU A 59 0.10 -11.25 -15.79
C LEU A 59 -0.38 -9.92 -16.38
N LEU A 60 -1.49 -9.95 -17.10
CA LEU A 60 -2.04 -8.80 -17.83
C LEU A 60 -3.27 -8.23 -17.12
N LEU A 61 -4.01 -9.07 -16.40
CA LEU A 61 -5.13 -8.68 -15.55
C LEU A 61 -4.69 -8.78 -14.10
N LYS A 62 -4.00 -7.75 -13.59
CA LYS A 62 -4.05 -7.50 -12.15
C LYS A 62 -5.41 -6.89 -11.81
N LYS A 63 -6.46 -7.71 -11.88
CA LYS A 63 -7.75 -7.44 -11.24
C LYS A 63 -7.73 -7.76 -9.74
N ASP A 64 -6.57 -8.11 -9.21
CA ASP A 64 -6.36 -8.10 -7.78
C ASP A 64 -6.24 -6.65 -7.33
N TYR A 65 -7.40 -6.00 -7.16
CA TYR A 65 -7.59 -5.16 -5.99
C TYR A 65 -7.36 -6.09 -4.78
N GLN A 66 -6.09 -6.38 -4.47
CA GLN A 66 -5.76 -6.60 -3.08
C GLN A 66 -6.01 -5.25 -2.48
N ALA A 67 -7.24 -5.05 -1.99
CA ALA A 67 -7.56 -3.96 -1.11
C ALA A 67 -6.39 -3.91 -0.14
N ALA A 68 -5.64 -2.81 -0.20
CA ALA A 68 -4.46 -2.67 0.61
C ALA A 68 -4.95 -2.94 2.03
N LYS A 69 -4.51 -4.08 2.62
CA LYS A 69 -4.91 -4.46 3.98
C LYS A 69 -4.80 -3.20 4.80
N ALA A 70 -5.88 -2.82 5.48
CA ALA A 70 -5.95 -1.60 6.27
C ALA A 70 -4.61 -1.35 6.96
N ILE A 71 -3.79 -0.43 6.42
CA ILE A 71 -2.45 -0.23 6.93
C ILE A 71 -2.64 0.58 8.19
N ASP A 72 -2.42 -0.04 9.33
CA ASP A 72 -2.33 0.69 10.59
C ASP A 72 -1.24 1.75 10.44
N ILE A 73 -1.58 3.01 10.69
CA ILE A 73 -0.61 4.08 10.63
C ILE A 73 0.29 3.95 11.86
N THR A 74 1.55 3.59 11.63
CA THR A 74 2.51 3.28 12.71
C THR A 74 3.39 4.47 13.10
N ASP A 75 3.51 5.47 12.23
CA ASP A 75 4.40 6.62 12.42
C ASP A 75 3.87 7.58 13.49
N ASN A 76 4.62 7.67 14.61
CA ASN A 76 4.30 8.58 15.71
C ASN A 76 4.67 10.04 15.42
N THR A 77 5.49 10.31 14.41
CA THR A 77 5.91 11.70 14.07
C THR A 77 4.79 12.52 13.46
N LEU A 78 3.74 11.88 12.97
CA LEU A 78 2.53 12.53 12.42
C LEU A 78 1.85 13.48 13.42
N ILE A 79 2.02 13.27 14.73
CA ILE A 79 1.47 14.18 15.74
C ILE A 79 2.08 15.59 15.69
N LEU A 80 3.26 15.72 15.06
CA LEU A 80 3.98 16.96 14.85
C LEU A 80 3.47 17.73 13.63
N ASP A 81 2.81 17.06 12.68
CA ASP A 81 2.27 17.67 11.48
C ASP A 81 0.99 18.47 11.82
N PRO A 82 0.97 19.79 11.58
CA PRO A 82 -0.20 20.63 11.86
C PRO A 82 -1.37 20.38 10.91
N SER A 83 -1.16 19.72 9.77
CA SER A 83 -2.22 19.35 8.82
C SER A 83 -3.03 18.13 9.27
N MET A 84 -2.54 17.37 10.25
CA MET A 84 -3.25 16.21 10.77
C MET A 84 -4.50 16.65 11.55
N PRO A 85 -5.67 16.05 11.25
CA PRO A 85 -6.91 16.41 11.92
C PRO A 85 -6.88 15.92 13.37
N ARG A 86 -7.35 16.78 14.29
CA ARG A 86 -7.29 16.58 15.76
C ARG A 86 -8.68 16.42 16.34
N LYS A 87 -8.79 15.64 17.41
CA LYS A 87 -10.03 15.46 18.16
C LYS A 87 -9.73 15.38 19.65
N ARG A 88 -10.61 15.95 20.48
CA ARG A 88 -10.57 15.78 21.93
C ARG A 88 -11.08 14.38 22.30
N VAL A 89 -10.16 13.51 22.70
CA VAL A 89 -10.44 12.13 23.11
C VAL A 89 -9.35 11.70 24.09
N ILE A 90 -9.77 11.09 25.20
CA ILE A 90 -8.84 10.71 26.27
C ILE A 90 -8.07 9.45 25.85
N CYS A 91 -6.74 9.56 25.83
CA CYS A 91 -5.84 8.44 25.59
C CYS A 91 -5.89 7.44 26.76
N ASN A 92 -6.27 6.20 26.50
CA ASN A 92 -6.33 5.12 27.51
C ASN A 92 -4.96 4.70 28.10
N LYS A 93 -3.84 5.24 27.59
CA LYS A 93 -2.48 4.97 28.08
C LYS A 93 -1.90 6.08 28.96
N CYS A 94 -2.16 7.35 28.63
CA CYS A 94 -1.53 8.50 29.33
C CYS A 94 -2.51 9.57 29.78
N ASN A 95 -3.82 9.39 29.56
CA ASN A 95 -4.89 10.31 29.91
C ASN A 95 -4.80 11.72 29.31
N TYR A 96 -3.93 11.92 28.32
CA TYR A 96 -3.92 13.15 27.52
C TYR A 96 -5.21 13.24 26.70
N ASP A 97 -5.75 14.44 26.56
CA ASP A 97 -7.11 14.69 26.07
C ASP A 97 -7.20 14.99 24.57
N GLU A 98 -6.10 14.85 23.83
CA GLU A 98 -6.05 15.08 22.38
C GLU A 98 -5.42 13.90 21.64
N ALA A 99 -6.01 13.57 20.49
CA ALA A 99 -5.46 12.64 19.51
C ALA A 99 -5.57 13.20 18.08
N ILE A 100 -4.65 12.79 17.21
CA ILE A 100 -4.88 12.88 15.76
C ILE A 100 -5.69 11.66 15.31
N TYR A 101 -6.40 11.76 14.19
CA TYR A 101 -7.21 10.65 13.69
C TYR A 101 -7.14 10.43 12.18
N PHE A 102 -7.40 9.21 11.76
CA PHE A 102 -7.43 8.79 10.36
C PHE A 102 -8.61 7.88 10.11
N LEU A 103 -9.17 7.97 8.90
CA LEU A 103 -10.12 6.99 8.41
C LEU A 103 -9.33 5.85 7.76
N LYS A 104 -9.52 4.64 8.25
CA LYS A 104 -8.98 3.42 7.63
C LYS A 104 -10.11 2.42 7.41
N THR A 105 -9.91 1.48 6.50
CA THR A 105 -10.79 0.31 6.41
C THR A 105 -10.55 -0.61 7.60
N ASP A 106 -11.54 -1.41 7.99
CA ASP A 106 -11.31 -2.52 8.91
C ASP A 106 -10.45 -3.61 8.23
N LYS A 107 -9.79 -4.46 9.01
CA LYS A 107 -9.06 -5.64 8.51
C LYS A 107 -9.95 -6.57 7.69
N ASN A 108 -11.27 -6.55 7.96
CA ASN A 108 -12.30 -7.29 7.23
C ASN A 108 -12.96 -6.48 6.10
N GLU A 109 -12.40 -5.31 5.75
CA GLU A 109 -12.70 -4.44 4.58
C GLU A 109 -14.14 -3.90 4.43
N LYS A 110 -15.08 -4.34 5.26
CA LYS A 110 -16.50 -3.98 5.12
C LYS A 110 -16.89 -2.64 5.76
N GLU A 111 -16.04 -2.06 6.61
CA GLU A 111 -16.37 -0.87 7.37
C GLU A 111 -15.21 0.13 7.40
N ILE A 112 -15.53 1.42 7.28
CA ILE A 112 -14.58 2.50 7.52
C ILE A 112 -14.59 2.78 9.02
N ILE A 113 -13.42 2.71 9.65
CA ILE A 113 -13.22 2.93 11.08
C ILE A 113 -12.25 4.08 11.32
N ILE A 114 -12.40 4.74 12.47
CA ILE A 114 -11.48 5.78 12.92
C ILE A 114 -10.35 5.14 13.73
N GLN A 115 -9.11 5.38 13.30
CA GLN A 115 -7.91 5.15 14.10
C GLN A 115 -7.48 6.45 14.75
N TYR A 116 -7.21 6.41 16.06
CA TYR A 116 -6.66 7.49 16.85
C TYR A 116 -5.18 7.25 17.15
N ILE A 117 -4.39 8.34 17.21
CA ILE A 117 -3.01 8.34 17.72
C ILE A 117 -2.89 9.46 18.75
N CYS A 118 -2.44 9.13 19.98
CA CYS A 118 -2.28 10.08 21.07
C CYS A 118 -1.37 11.25 20.67
N ALA A 119 -1.85 12.49 20.84
CA ALA A 119 -1.10 13.70 20.50
C ALA A 119 -0.16 14.19 21.61
N ASN A 120 0.02 13.41 22.69
CA ASN A 120 0.92 13.77 23.79
C ASN A 120 2.39 13.72 23.34
N LYS A 121 2.99 14.90 23.24
CA LYS A 121 4.39 15.13 22.82
C LYS A 121 5.38 15.17 23.99
N ASN A 122 4.93 14.97 25.23
CA ASN A 122 5.82 14.92 26.39
C ASN A 122 6.82 13.77 26.23
N ASN A 123 8.04 13.92 26.74
CA ASN A 123 9.09 12.92 26.58
C ASN A 123 8.96 11.79 27.63
N PRO A 124 8.80 10.51 27.25
CA PRO A 124 8.73 9.98 25.88
C PRO A 124 7.35 10.15 25.23
N ILE A 125 7.33 10.48 23.92
CA ILE A 125 6.10 10.64 23.14
C ILE A 125 5.20 9.42 23.34
N CYS A 126 3.94 9.64 23.71
CA CYS A 126 3.05 8.55 24.07
C CYS A 126 2.82 7.59 22.89
N GLY A 127 2.46 8.13 21.72
CA GLY A 127 2.31 7.38 20.46
C GLY A 127 1.28 6.23 20.51
N ASN A 128 0.45 6.18 21.55
CA ASN A 128 -0.56 5.15 21.72
C ASN A 128 -1.58 5.22 20.59
N LYS A 129 -2.00 4.07 20.10
CA LYS A 129 -2.92 3.95 18.96
C LYS A 129 -4.10 3.09 19.37
N TRP A 130 -5.28 3.52 19.01
CA TRP A 130 -6.50 2.77 19.30
C TRP A 130 -7.54 3.06 18.24
N THR A 131 -8.54 2.20 18.12
CA THR A 131 -9.67 2.41 17.21
C THR A 131 -10.93 2.84 17.95
N GLN A 132 -11.87 3.45 17.24
CA GLN A 132 -13.19 3.73 17.81
C GLN A 132 -13.91 2.46 18.28
N LYS A 133 -13.68 1.30 17.64
CA LYS A 133 -14.24 0.01 18.07
C LYS A 133 -13.74 -0.39 19.45
N GLU A 134 -12.43 -0.29 19.68
CA GLU A 134 -11.80 -0.57 20.98
C GLU A 134 -12.28 0.35 22.11
N MET A 135 -12.80 1.54 21.78
CA MET A 135 -13.42 2.43 22.79
C MET A 135 -14.86 2.05 23.13
N ASN A 136 -15.57 1.42 22.19
CA ASN A 136 -16.99 1.06 22.32
C ASN A 136 -17.17 -0.39 22.82
N GLU A 137 -16.12 -1.21 22.78
CA GLU A 137 -16.16 -2.56 23.33
C GLU A 137 -16.26 -2.49 24.86
N PRO A 138 -17.26 -3.16 25.47
CA PRO A 138 -17.34 -3.24 26.92
C PRO A 138 -16.07 -3.91 27.44
N GLN A 139 -15.39 -3.25 28.39
CA GLN A 139 -14.27 -3.88 29.08
C GLN A 139 -14.81 -5.10 29.83
N LEU A 140 -14.56 -6.30 29.30
CA LEU A 140 -14.74 -7.53 30.04
C LEU A 140 -13.79 -7.48 31.24
N THR A 141 -14.32 -7.05 32.38
CA THR A 141 -13.67 -7.22 33.68
C THR A 141 -13.58 -8.72 33.91
N LEU A 142 -12.37 -9.27 33.80
CA LEU A 142 -12.05 -10.58 34.36
C LEU A 142 -12.29 -10.49 35.87
N GLN A 143 -13.35 -11.14 36.34
CA GLN A 143 -13.59 -11.43 37.76
C GLN A 143 -12.70 -12.58 38.20
#